data_AF-A0A2V7JSF7-F1
#
_entry.id   AF-A0A2V7JSF7-F1
#
_cell.length_a   1.000
_cell.length_b   1.000
_cell.length_c   1.000
_cell.angle_alpha   90.00
_cell.angle_beta   90.00
_cell.angle_gamma   90.00
#
_symmetry.space_group_name_H-M   'P 1'
#
loop_
_entity.id
_entity.type
_entity.pdbx_description
1 polymer ?
#
loop_
_entity_poly.entity_id
_entity_poly.type
_entity_poly.pdbx_seq_one_letter_code
_entity_poly.pdbx_strand_id
1 'polypeptide(L)'
;YNPYRGVLIPGSKPPAIQYVYNPPFRTVANGKGKWDSVVVVPNRRRIGRDGTIYPAISYDRNRLLYARQTENTLADWFADATTGVIEVRIPWGMLQVVDPSTRSVLYGNPATGKVAGVPTDGFRFIVESYDPTKPQSPGDKLPRGAAGSNTFGNPVTWTWPTWESPQWYAEVKPLFAAMQTTFAAIPEHPPAR
;
A
#
# COMPACT_ATOMS: atom_id res chain seq x y z
N TYR A 1 5.69 -2.23 -10.16
CA TYR A 1 5.87 -0.97 -10.89
C TYR A 1 5.68 0.17 -9.91
N ASN A 2 6.71 0.97 -9.70
CA ASN A 2 6.64 2.20 -8.93
C ASN A 2 6.30 3.38 -9.88
N PRO A 3 5.18 4.08 -9.67
CA PRO A 3 4.81 5.25 -10.48
C PRO A 3 5.78 6.43 -10.32
N TYR A 4 6.66 6.37 -9.32
CA TYR A 4 7.69 7.36 -9.07
C TYR A 4 9.08 6.74 -9.20
N ARG A 5 10.04 7.55 -9.66
CA ARG A 5 11.46 7.19 -9.65
C ARG A 5 12.26 8.30 -8.99
N GLY A 6 13.22 7.92 -8.15
CA GLY A 6 14.19 8.85 -7.60
C GLY A 6 15.16 9.32 -8.67
N VAL A 7 15.31 10.62 -8.82
CA VAL A 7 16.36 11.25 -9.65
C VAL A 7 17.14 12.24 -8.81
N LEU A 8 18.45 12.29 -9.02
CA LEU A 8 19.30 13.30 -8.40
C LEU A 8 18.88 14.69 -8.87
N ILE A 9 18.89 15.66 -7.96
CA ILE A 9 18.72 17.08 -8.29
C ILE A 9 20.10 17.62 -8.70
N PRO A 10 20.33 17.92 -9.99
CA PRO A 10 21.62 18.44 -10.45
C PRO A 10 21.99 19.73 -9.72
N GLY A 11 23.24 19.85 -9.29
CA GLY A 11 23.75 21.03 -8.60
C GLY A 11 23.28 21.19 -7.14
N SER A 12 22.49 20.27 -6.59
CA SER A 12 22.08 20.32 -5.18
C SER A 12 23.27 20.12 -4.24
N LYS A 13 23.42 21.03 -3.26
CA LYS A 13 24.36 20.91 -2.15
C LYS A 13 23.57 21.07 -0.83
N PRO A 14 23.48 20.02 0.01
CA PRO A 14 23.96 18.65 -0.20
C PRO A 14 23.22 17.92 -1.34
N PRO A 15 23.77 16.80 -1.86
CA PRO A 15 23.09 15.95 -2.85
C PRO A 15 21.68 15.59 -2.37
N ALA A 16 20.70 15.69 -3.26
CA ALA A 16 19.31 15.44 -2.94
C ALA A 16 18.63 14.65 -4.07
N ILE A 17 17.68 13.80 -3.69
CA ILE A 17 16.84 13.03 -4.61
C ILE A 17 15.46 13.67 -4.66
N GLN A 18 14.92 13.87 -5.86
CA GLN A 18 13.52 14.15 -6.07
C GLN A 18 12.84 12.95 -6.72
N TYR A 19 11.61 12.67 -6.31
CA TYR A 19 10.80 11.65 -6.96
C TYR A 19 9.98 12.29 -8.06
N VAL A 20 10.26 11.89 -9.30
CA VAL A 20 9.52 12.31 -10.48
C VAL A 20 8.59 11.20 -10.91
N TYR A 21 7.51 11.55 -11.62
CA TYR A 21 6.69 10.54 -12.27
C TYR A 21 7.55 9.69 -13.20
N ASN A 22 7.23 8.40 -13.28
CA ASN A 22 7.88 7.44 -14.15
C ASN A 22 7.03 7.28 -15.43
N PRO A 23 7.16 8.14 -16.45
CA PRO A 23 6.28 8.11 -17.63
C PRO A 23 6.32 6.82 -18.48
N PRO A 24 7.40 6.02 -18.56
CA PRO A 24 7.34 4.74 -19.25
C PRO A 24 6.60 3.70 -18.40
N PHE A 25 5.27 3.79 -18.36
CA PHE A 25 4.43 2.72 -17.83
C PHE A 25 4.04 1.77 -18.96
N ARG A 26 4.46 0.52 -18.85
CA ARG A 26 3.99 -0.58 -19.72
C ARG A 26 3.65 -1.77 -18.84
N THR A 27 2.44 -2.29 -19.00
CA THR A 27 2.08 -3.58 -18.42
C THR A 27 2.68 -4.66 -19.30
N VAL A 28 3.72 -5.34 -18.82
CA VAL A 28 4.38 -6.44 -19.52
C VAL A 28 4.40 -7.67 -18.63
N ALA A 29 4.28 -8.86 -19.23
CA ALA A 29 4.47 -10.10 -18.51
C ALA A 29 5.88 -10.12 -17.90
N ASN A 30 5.96 -10.30 -16.58
CA ASN A 30 7.23 -10.34 -15.85
C ASN A 30 7.45 -11.76 -15.30
N GLY A 31 8.36 -12.51 -15.93
CA GLY A 31 8.76 -13.84 -15.45
C GLY A 31 9.86 -13.83 -14.38
N LYS A 32 10.37 -12.66 -13.98
CA LYS A 32 11.57 -12.56 -13.13
C LYS A 32 11.28 -12.47 -11.64
N GLY A 33 10.01 -12.46 -11.22
CA GLY A 33 9.61 -12.35 -9.80
C GLY A 33 10.18 -11.11 -9.08
N LYS A 34 10.64 -10.10 -9.82
CA LYS A 34 11.24 -8.90 -9.24
C LYS A 34 10.14 -8.02 -8.66
N TRP A 35 10.16 -7.89 -7.34
CA TRP A 35 9.32 -6.97 -6.59
C TRP A 35 9.82 -5.54 -6.75
N ASP A 36 8.89 -4.60 -6.80
CA ASP A 36 9.17 -3.18 -6.90
C ASP A 36 8.47 -2.48 -5.73
N SER A 37 9.15 -1.52 -5.11
CA SER A 37 8.65 -0.86 -3.90
C SER A 37 7.75 0.31 -4.25
N VAL A 38 6.56 0.36 -3.65
CA VAL A 38 5.68 1.51 -3.80
C VAL A 38 6.11 2.58 -2.81
N VAL A 39 6.95 3.51 -3.28
CA VAL A 39 7.43 4.62 -2.46
C VAL A 39 6.54 5.84 -2.67
N VAL A 40 6.05 6.42 -1.57
CA VAL A 40 5.29 7.67 -1.59
C VAL A 40 6.09 8.79 -0.92
N VAL A 41 6.04 9.97 -1.53
CA VAL A 41 6.73 11.18 -1.05
C VAL A 41 5.69 12.25 -0.69
N PRO A 42 5.09 12.16 0.50
CA PRO A 42 4.06 13.12 0.93
C PRO A 42 4.64 14.52 1.10
N ASN A 43 5.91 14.61 1.51
CA ASN A 43 6.60 15.88 1.68
C ASN A 43 7.81 15.92 0.77
N ARG A 44 7.74 16.72 -0.29
CA ARG A 44 8.88 16.99 -1.17
C ARG A 44 9.85 17.94 -0.46
N ARG A 45 11.11 17.89 -0.89
CA ARG A 45 12.13 18.84 -0.43
C ARG A 45 11.66 20.28 -0.64
N ARG A 46 11.90 21.15 0.34
CA ARG A 46 11.62 22.59 0.27
C ARG A 46 12.84 23.39 0.73
N ILE A 47 12.95 24.62 0.26
CA ILE A 47 13.97 25.57 0.70
C ILE A 47 13.23 26.78 1.28
N GLY A 48 13.53 27.11 2.54
CA GLY A 48 13.00 28.29 3.21
C GLY A 48 13.58 29.58 2.64
N ARG A 49 12.94 30.72 2.93
CA ARG A 49 13.46 32.04 2.51
C ARG A 49 14.81 32.39 3.13
N ASP A 50 15.10 31.79 4.27
CA ASP A 50 16.35 31.85 5.02
C ASP A 50 17.42 30.86 4.50
N GLY A 51 17.12 30.09 3.45
CA GLY A 51 18.00 29.06 2.92
C GLY A 51 17.92 27.72 3.65
N THR A 52 17.07 27.58 4.68
CA THR A 52 16.90 26.33 5.43
C THR A 52 16.38 25.23 4.50
N ILE A 53 17.08 24.10 4.45
CA ILE A 53 16.69 22.95 3.62
C ILE A 53 15.81 22.01 4.44
N TYR A 54 14.58 21.83 4.00
CA TYR A 54 13.66 20.82 4.51
C TYR A 54 13.76 19.59 3.59
N PRO A 55 14.29 18.45 4.04
CA PRO A 55 14.47 17.27 3.19
C PRO A 55 13.13 16.67 2.78
N ALA A 56 13.15 15.88 1.70
CA ALA A 56 11.99 15.09 1.34
C ALA A 56 11.78 13.98 2.37
N ILE A 57 10.53 13.71 2.73
CA ILE A 57 10.14 12.55 3.54
C ILE A 57 9.44 11.58 2.60
N SER A 58 9.97 10.36 2.54
CA SER A 58 9.41 9.26 1.76
C SER A 58 9.14 8.07 2.67
N TYR A 59 8.11 7.29 2.36
CA TYR A 59 7.84 6.03 3.03
C TYR A 59 7.56 4.91 2.02
N ASP A 60 8.05 3.72 2.34
CA ASP A 60 7.77 2.49 1.61
C ASP A 60 6.41 1.95 2.06
N ARG A 61 5.48 1.76 1.11
CA ARG A 61 4.15 1.19 1.36
C ARG A 61 4.11 -0.33 1.28
N ASN A 62 5.22 -1.00 0.98
CA ASN A 62 5.22 -2.46 0.83
C ASN A 62 5.14 -3.22 2.16
N ARG A 63 5.50 -2.59 3.28
CA ARG A 63 5.46 -3.24 4.59
C ARG A 63 4.03 -3.21 5.13
N LEU A 64 3.42 -4.39 5.20
CA LEU A 64 2.13 -4.61 5.87
C LEU A 64 2.36 -4.83 7.37
N LEU A 65 1.59 -4.13 8.20
CA LEU A 65 1.64 -4.25 9.65
C LEU A 65 0.96 -5.54 10.14
N TYR A 66 1.74 -6.41 10.80
CA TYR A 66 1.22 -7.61 11.45
C TYR A 66 0.62 -7.28 12.82
N ALA A 67 -0.69 -7.47 12.97
CA ALA A 67 -1.44 -7.35 14.23
C ALA A 67 -2.90 -7.77 13.98
N ARG A 68 -3.71 -7.94 15.03
CA ARG A 68 -5.18 -7.99 14.88
C ARG A 68 -5.77 -6.59 14.87
N GLN A 69 -6.91 -6.38 14.20
CA GLN A 69 -7.61 -5.09 14.22
C GLN A 69 -7.94 -4.63 15.66
N THR A 70 -8.30 -5.56 16.53
CA THR A 70 -8.64 -5.29 17.94
C THR A 70 -7.44 -4.81 18.76
N GLU A 71 -6.23 -5.19 18.37
CA GLU A 71 -4.98 -4.77 19.00
C GLU A 71 -4.48 -3.46 18.40
N ASN A 72 -4.61 -3.33 17.07
CA ASN A 72 -4.21 -2.15 16.33
C ASN A 72 -5.14 -1.93 15.14
N THR A 73 -5.86 -0.80 15.14
CA THR A 73 -6.79 -0.45 14.05
C THR A 73 -6.09 -0.21 12.71
N LEU A 74 -4.76 -0.03 12.72
CA LEU A 74 -3.90 0.08 11.54
C LEU A 74 -3.30 -1.27 11.10
N ALA A 75 -3.72 -2.38 11.68
CA ALA A 75 -3.30 -3.71 11.26
C ALA A 75 -3.64 -3.95 9.78
N ASP A 76 -2.67 -4.44 9.02
CA ASP A 76 -2.84 -4.78 7.61
C ASP A 76 -3.02 -6.28 7.41
N TRP A 77 -2.39 -7.14 8.23
CA TRP A 77 -2.55 -8.57 8.08
C TRP A 77 -2.35 -9.35 9.38
N PHE A 78 -2.95 -10.53 9.43
CA PHE A 78 -2.82 -11.48 10.53
C PHE A 78 -2.93 -12.90 9.99
N ALA A 79 -2.22 -13.83 10.61
CA ALA A 79 -2.30 -15.25 10.30
C ALA A 79 -2.69 -15.99 11.58
N ASP A 80 -3.85 -16.64 11.55
CA ASP A 80 -4.34 -17.46 12.65
C ASP A 80 -4.01 -18.93 12.38
N ALA A 81 -3.02 -19.45 13.10
CA ALA A 81 -2.61 -20.84 12.99
C ALA A 81 -3.68 -21.83 13.51
N THR A 82 -4.64 -21.38 14.33
CA THR A 82 -5.70 -22.22 14.89
C THR A 82 -6.78 -22.50 13.85
N THR A 83 -7.19 -21.46 13.12
CA THR A 83 -8.21 -21.56 12.07
C THR A 83 -7.63 -21.82 10.68
N GLY A 84 -6.32 -21.60 10.50
CA GLY A 84 -5.64 -21.72 9.21
C GLY A 84 -5.95 -20.57 8.25
N VAL A 85 -6.46 -19.44 8.75
CA VAL A 85 -6.87 -18.29 7.95
C VAL A 85 -5.80 -17.20 7.98
N ILE A 86 -5.52 -16.62 6.80
CA ILE A 86 -4.72 -15.40 6.66
C ILE A 86 -5.67 -14.28 6.25
N GLU A 87 -5.77 -13.26 7.11
CA GLU A 87 -6.51 -12.04 6.83
C GLU A 87 -5.55 -10.97 6.32
N VAL A 88 -5.91 -10.30 5.22
CA VAL A 88 -5.06 -9.25 4.62
C VAL A 88 -5.93 -8.09 4.17
N ARG A 89 -5.46 -6.87 4.43
CA ARG A 89 -5.96 -5.60 3.93
C ARG A 89 -4.94 -5.04 2.98
N ILE A 90 -5.30 -5.04 1.70
CA ILE A 90 -4.44 -4.50 0.65
C ILE A 90 -5.07 -3.19 0.17
N PRO A 91 -4.40 -2.04 0.36
CA PRO A 91 -4.87 -0.77 -0.20
C PRO A 91 -5.02 -0.85 -1.71
N TRP A 92 -6.09 -0.28 -2.25
CA TRP A 92 -6.35 -0.22 -3.70
C TRP A 92 -5.16 0.27 -4.53
N GLY A 93 -4.44 1.28 -4.04
CA GLY A 93 -3.26 1.81 -4.70
C GLY A 93 -2.10 0.81 -4.86
N MET A 94 -1.99 -0.19 -3.97
CA MET A 94 -0.98 -1.26 -4.11
C MET A 94 -1.36 -2.24 -5.24
N LEU A 95 -2.66 -2.41 -5.49
CA LEU A 95 -3.20 -3.20 -6.60
C LEU A 95 -3.31 -2.40 -7.91
N GLN A 96 -2.86 -1.14 -7.91
CA GLN A 96 -2.99 -0.21 -9.04
C GLN A 96 -4.45 0.01 -9.49
N VAL A 97 -5.41 -0.15 -8.57
CA VAL A 97 -6.80 0.24 -8.81
C VAL A 97 -6.88 1.76 -8.77
N VAL A 98 -7.33 2.36 -9.88
CA VAL A 98 -7.45 3.82 -10.04
C VAL A 98 -8.84 4.32 -9.70
N ASP A 99 -9.85 3.47 -9.88
CA ASP A 99 -11.22 3.74 -9.49
C ASP A 99 -11.91 2.42 -9.08
N PRO A 100 -12.01 2.16 -7.76
CA PRO A 100 -12.65 0.95 -7.27
C PRO A 100 -14.15 0.89 -7.61
N SER A 101 -14.82 2.04 -7.77
CA SER A 101 -16.26 2.12 -8.03
C SER A 101 -16.65 1.48 -9.37
N THR A 102 -15.76 1.59 -10.36
CA THR A 102 -15.91 1.01 -11.71
C THR A 102 -15.04 -0.21 -11.96
N ARG A 103 -14.30 -0.69 -10.94
CA ARG A 103 -13.25 -1.72 -11.08
C ARG A 103 -12.17 -1.36 -12.10
N SER A 104 -11.78 -0.10 -12.15
CA SER A 104 -10.73 0.35 -13.08
C SER A 104 -9.34 0.20 -12.49
N VAL A 105 -8.43 -0.42 -13.24
CA VAL A 105 -7.00 -0.54 -12.92
C VAL A 105 -6.14 0.26 -13.89
N LEU A 106 -4.96 0.67 -13.42
CA LEU A 106 -3.98 1.35 -14.26
C LEU A 106 -3.44 0.39 -15.32
N TYR A 107 -3.59 0.75 -16.59
CA TYR A 107 -3.11 -0.02 -17.73
C TYR A 107 -2.27 0.84 -18.69
N GLY A 108 -1.06 0.36 -18.97
CA GLY A 108 -0.11 1.02 -19.84
C GLY A 108 -0.07 0.27 -21.15
N ASN A 109 -0.66 0.84 -22.20
CA ASN A 109 -0.72 0.23 -23.51
C ASN A 109 0.70 0.14 -24.09
N PRO A 110 1.28 -1.07 -24.23
CA PRO A 110 2.67 -1.23 -24.64
C PRO A 110 2.91 -0.81 -26.10
N ALA A 111 1.89 -0.83 -26.95
CA ALA A 111 1.97 -0.45 -28.36
C ALA A 111 1.96 1.07 -28.56
N THR A 112 1.17 1.80 -27.77
CA THR A 112 1.01 3.26 -27.92
C THR A 112 1.78 4.08 -26.88
N GLY A 113 2.23 3.45 -25.78
CA GLY A 113 2.85 4.13 -24.64
C GLY A 113 1.87 4.98 -23.81
N LYS A 114 0.57 4.90 -24.09
CA LYS A 114 -0.46 5.64 -23.34
C LYS A 114 -0.87 4.90 -22.08
N VAL A 115 -1.20 5.66 -21.05
CA VAL A 115 -1.71 5.16 -19.76
C VAL A 115 -3.20 5.48 -19.66
N ALA A 116 -4.00 4.52 -19.24
CA ALA A 116 -5.44 4.67 -19.03
C ALA A 116 -5.92 3.82 -17.84
N GLY A 117 -7.10 4.15 -17.31
CA GLY A 117 -7.86 3.22 -16.49
C GLY A 117 -8.61 2.24 -17.39
N VAL A 118 -8.55 0.94 -17.11
CA VAL A 118 -9.33 -0.08 -17.80
C VAL A 118 -10.05 -0.96 -16.79
N PRO A 119 -11.28 -1.43 -17.08
CA PRO A 119 -11.96 -2.39 -16.21
C PRO A 119 -11.14 -3.67 -16.03
N THR A 120 -11.20 -4.25 -14.83
CA THR A 120 -10.69 -5.59 -14.53
C THR A 120 -11.83 -6.53 -14.12
N ASP A 121 -11.69 -7.81 -14.47
CA ASP A 121 -12.57 -8.87 -13.95
C ASP A 121 -12.30 -9.16 -12.47
N GLY A 122 -11.11 -8.80 -11.98
CA GLY A 122 -10.71 -8.97 -10.58
C GLY A 122 -9.21 -9.26 -10.43
N PHE A 123 -8.88 -9.92 -9.33
CA PHE A 123 -7.51 -10.31 -8.99
C PHE A 123 -7.43 -11.79 -8.63
N ARG A 124 -6.29 -12.41 -8.92
CA ARG A 124 -5.95 -13.74 -8.41
C ARG A 124 -4.79 -13.58 -7.45
N PHE A 125 -4.98 -14.05 -6.23
CA PHE A 125 -3.97 -13.95 -5.18
C PHE A 125 -3.26 -15.27 -5.01
N ILE A 126 -1.94 -15.17 -4.83
CA ILE A 126 -1.06 -16.25 -4.49
C ILE A 126 -0.23 -15.77 -3.30
N VAL A 127 -0.10 -16.60 -2.28
CA VAL A 127 0.73 -16.33 -1.10
C VAL A 127 1.86 -17.34 -1.09
N GLU A 128 3.08 -16.86 -0.90
CA GLU A 128 4.27 -17.69 -0.72
C GLU A 128 4.99 -17.23 0.54
N SER A 129 5.26 -18.18 1.44
CA SER A 129 6.17 -17.93 2.55
C SER A 129 7.61 -18.02 2.05
N TYR A 130 8.53 -17.29 2.69
CA TYR A 130 9.95 -17.40 2.39
C TYR A 130 10.76 -17.24 3.68
N ASP A 131 11.92 -17.88 3.72
CA ASP A 131 12.91 -17.66 4.78
C ASP A 131 13.76 -16.44 4.38
N PRO A 132 13.75 -15.34 5.15
CA PRO A 132 14.53 -14.16 4.83
C PRO A 132 16.04 -14.40 4.88
N THR A 133 16.51 -15.43 5.59
CA THR A 133 17.92 -15.84 5.61
C THR A 133 18.29 -16.71 4.41
N LYS A 134 17.29 -17.30 3.75
CA LYS A 134 17.42 -18.14 2.55
C LYS A 134 16.35 -17.73 1.52
N PRO A 135 16.41 -16.53 0.96
CA PRO A 135 15.33 -15.99 0.13
C PRO A 135 15.07 -16.75 -1.18
N GLN A 136 15.95 -17.70 -1.54
CA GLN A 136 15.77 -18.61 -2.67
C GLN A 136 15.26 -20.01 -2.29
N SER A 137 15.16 -20.32 -0.99
CA SER A 137 14.55 -21.58 -0.57
C SER A 137 13.05 -21.53 -0.80
N PRO A 138 12.44 -22.57 -1.40
CA PRO A 138 11.00 -22.62 -1.56
C PRO A 138 10.33 -22.66 -0.18
N GLY A 139 9.36 -21.78 0.04
CA GLY A 139 8.45 -21.90 1.18
C GLY A 139 7.13 -22.54 0.79
N ASP A 140 6.20 -22.56 1.73
CA ASP A 140 4.82 -23.00 1.51
C ASP A 140 4.04 -21.97 0.67
N LYS A 141 3.07 -22.47 -0.10
CA LYS A 141 2.34 -21.72 -1.13
C LYS A 141 0.83 -21.91 -1.00
N LEU A 142 0.07 -20.84 -1.21
CA LEU A 142 -1.38 -20.85 -1.28
C LEU A 142 -1.88 -20.16 -2.57
N PRO A 143 -2.87 -20.75 -3.28
CA PRO A 143 -3.39 -22.10 -3.07
C PRO A 143 -2.33 -23.16 -3.37
N ARG A 144 -2.34 -24.26 -2.61
CA ARG A 144 -1.39 -25.37 -2.82
C ARG A 144 -1.65 -26.02 -4.18
N GLY A 145 -0.56 -26.28 -4.91
CA GLY A 145 -0.58 -27.07 -6.14
C GLY A 145 -0.73 -28.58 -5.85
N ALA A 146 -0.64 -29.39 -6.90
CA ALA A 146 -0.59 -30.84 -6.75
C ALA A 146 0.58 -31.26 -5.85
N ALA A 147 0.40 -32.35 -5.08
CA ALA A 147 1.43 -32.86 -4.19
C ALA A 147 2.76 -33.09 -4.94
N GLY A 148 3.85 -32.53 -4.43
CA GLY A 148 5.18 -32.59 -5.05
C GLY A 148 5.42 -31.59 -6.19
N SER A 149 4.45 -30.73 -6.55
CA SER A 149 4.63 -29.67 -7.53
C SER A 149 5.16 -28.38 -6.90
N ASN A 150 6.08 -27.71 -7.60
CA ASN A 150 6.49 -26.33 -7.27
C ASN A 150 5.56 -25.25 -7.86
N THR A 151 4.48 -25.65 -8.52
CA THR A 151 3.49 -24.74 -9.09
C THR A 151 2.44 -24.32 -8.06
N PHE A 152 1.91 -23.12 -8.22
CA PHE A 152 0.71 -22.71 -7.51
C PHE A 152 -0.49 -23.59 -7.93
N GLY A 153 -1.46 -23.74 -7.04
CA GLY A 153 -2.78 -24.26 -7.39
C GLY A 153 -3.51 -23.29 -8.33
N ASN A 154 -4.79 -23.53 -8.59
CA ASN A 154 -5.60 -22.62 -9.40
C ASN A 154 -6.24 -21.54 -8.50
N PRO A 155 -5.72 -20.30 -8.45
CA PRO A 155 -6.30 -19.24 -7.62
C PRO A 155 -7.65 -18.81 -8.17
N VAL A 156 -8.63 -18.72 -7.28
CA VAL A 156 -9.95 -18.16 -7.59
C VAL A 156 -9.80 -16.67 -7.90
N THR A 157 -10.51 -16.20 -8.92
CA THR A 157 -10.61 -14.77 -9.20
C THR A 157 -11.47 -14.11 -8.12
N TRP A 158 -10.87 -13.27 -7.30
CA TRP A 158 -11.55 -12.39 -6.38
C TRP A 158 -12.00 -11.11 -7.10
N THR A 159 -13.25 -10.71 -6.88
CA THR A 159 -13.84 -9.49 -7.47
C THR A 159 -14.76 -8.84 -6.46
N TRP A 160 -15.15 -7.59 -6.71
CA TRP A 160 -16.05 -6.83 -5.85
C TRP A 160 -17.15 -6.14 -6.66
N PRO A 161 -18.33 -5.84 -6.08
CA PRO A 161 -19.38 -5.12 -6.79
C PRO A 161 -18.95 -3.71 -7.17
N THR A 162 -19.38 -3.21 -8.33
CA THR A 162 -19.29 -1.78 -8.64
C THR A 162 -20.29 -0.99 -7.77
N TRP A 163 -20.05 0.30 -7.57
CA TRP A 163 -20.96 1.16 -6.81
C TRP A 163 -20.94 2.59 -7.32
N GLU A 164 -22.06 3.31 -7.17
CA GLU A 164 -22.10 4.77 -7.37
C GLU A 164 -21.89 5.53 -6.06
N SER A 165 -22.13 4.88 -4.92
CA SER A 165 -21.97 5.46 -3.59
C SER A 165 -21.39 4.42 -2.63
N PRO A 166 -20.31 4.75 -1.89
CA PRO A 166 -19.70 3.81 -0.97
C PRO A 166 -20.62 3.57 0.23
N GLN A 167 -20.73 2.30 0.64
CA GLN A 167 -21.30 1.97 1.94
C GLN A 167 -20.29 2.38 3.02
N TRP A 168 -20.75 3.06 4.06
CA TRP A 168 -19.92 3.49 5.18
C TRP A 168 -20.64 3.24 6.50
N TYR A 169 -19.86 3.10 7.56
CA TYR A 169 -20.35 3.10 8.94
C TYR A 169 -19.42 3.96 9.78
N ALA A 170 -19.97 4.64 10.79
CA ALA A 170 -19.17 5.38 11.74
C ALA A 170 -18.69 4.42 12.85
N GLU A 171 -17.39 4.42 13.11
CA GLU A 171 -16.80 3.75 14.28
C GLU A 171 -16.30 4.81 15.26
N VAL A 172 -16.79 4.75 16.51
CA VAL A 172 -16.29 5.62 17.57
C VAL A 172 -14.96 5.07 18.05
N LYS A 173 -13.87 5.82 17.81
CA LYS A 173 -12.54 5.41 18.27
C LYS A 173 -12.48 5.42 19.80
N PRO A 174 -11.76 4.49 20.45
CA PRO A 174 -11.54 4.53 21.90
C PRO A 174 -10.99 5.89 22.40
N LEU A 175 -10.19 6.57 21.58
CA LEU A 175 -9.66 7.91 21.89
C LEU A 175 -10.76 8.96 22.10
N PHE A 176 -11.94 8.79 21.49
CA PHE A 176 -13.05 9.73 21.63
C PHE A 176 -13.44 9.94 23.10
N ALA A 177 -13.60 8.86 23.86
CA ALA A 177 -13.95 8.94 25.29
C ALA A 177 -12.85 9.63 26.12
N ALA A 178 -11.58 9.36 25.81
CA ALA A 178 -10.45 10.01 26.45
C ALA A 178 -10.40 11.52 26.14
N MET A 179 -10.63 11.91 24.89
CA MET A 179 -10.71 13.32 24.47
C MET A 179 -11.90 14.02 25.12
N GLN A 180 -13.07 13.40 25.14
CA GLN A 180 -14.26 13.93 25.80
C GLN A 180 -13.99 14.22 27.28
N THR A 181 -13.38 13.27 27.99
CA THR A 181 -12.99 13.42 29.40
C THR A 181 -11.99 14.57 29.57
N THR A 182 -10.97 14.63 28.71
CA THR A 182 -9.91 15.66 28.79
C THR A 182 -10.48 17.06 28.54
N PHE A 183 -11.34 17.21 27.54
CA PHE A 183 -11.94 18.50 27.22
C PHE A 183 -12.96 18.95 28.27
N ALA A 184 -13.72 18.02 28.85
CA ALA A 184 -14.63 18.33 29.96
C ALA A 184 -13.89 18.84 31.21
N ALA A 185 -12.60 18.50 31.36
CA ALA A 185 -11.77 18.96 32.48
C ALA A 185 -11.12 20.34 32.24
N ILE A 186 -11.27 20.95 31.06
CA ILE A 186 -10.75 22.29 30.78
C ILE A 186 -11.68 23.33 31.42
N PRO A 187 -11.19 24.19 32.33
CA PRO A 187 -12.01 25.26 32.92
C PRO A 187 -12.49 26.25 31.84
N GLU A 188 -13.77 26.66 31.90
CA GLU A 188 -14.33 27.67 30.98
C GLU A 188 -13.64 29.04 31.08
N HIS A 189 -13.03 29.33 32.23
CA HIS A 189 -12.24 30.53 32.46
C HIS A 189 -10.90 30.18 33.12
N PRO A 190 -9.78 30.83 32.73
CA PRO A 190 -8.55 30.70 33.49
C PRO A 190 -8.79 31.14 34.95
N PRO A 191 -8.14 30.50 35.94
CA PRO A 191 -8.32 30.87 37.34
C PRO A 191 -8.00 32.35 37.52
N ALA A 192 -8.89 33.07 38.23
CA ALA A 192 -8.68 34.47 38.57
C ALA A 192 -7.34 34.61 39.30
N ARG A 193 -6.49 35.54 38.82
CA ARG A 193 -5.18 35.86 39.40
C ARG A 193 -5.32 36.55 40.75
#